data_AF-A0A2G2V6I2-F1
#
_entry.id   AF-A0A2G2V6I2-F1
#
_cell.length_a   1.000
_cell.length_b   1.000
_cell.length_c   1.000
_cell.angle_alpha   90.00
_cell.angle_beta   90.00
_cell.angle_gamma   90.00
#
_symmetry.space_group_name_H-M   'P 1'
#
loop_
_entity.id
_entity.type
_entity.pdbx_description
1 polymer ?
#
loop_
_entity_poly.entity_id
_entity_poly.type
_entity_poly.pdbx_seq_one_letter_code
_entity_poly.pdbx_strand_id
1 'polypeptide(L)' 'MASKLLKSTSQGAASTCYVALNPQTRGVSGKYFADCNECHCSALASDEIEAHKLWKHTRALIHRT' A
#
# COMPACT_ATOMS: atom_id res chain seq x y z
N MET A 1 18.08 -8.60 -1.24
CA MET A 1 16.87 -8.54 -2.09
C MET A 1 16.33 -9.92 -2.55
N ALA A 2 16.96 -11.05 -2.16
CA ALA A 2 16.47 -12.39 -2.54
C ALA A 2 15.25 -12.90 -1.73
N SER A 3 14.96 -12.35 -0.54
CA SER A 3 13.90 -12.91 0.32
C SER A 3 12.47 -12.72 -0.20
N LYS A 4 12.21 -11.75 -1.08
CA LYS A 4 10.89 -11.59 -1.70
C LYS A 4 10.56 -12.72 -2.68
N LEU A 5 11.57 -13.36 -3.29
CA LEU A 5 11.37 -14.52 -4.17
C LEU A 5 11.16 -15.84 -3.40
N LEU A 6 11.50 -15.88 -2.11
CA LEU A 6 11.44 -17.11 -1.29
C LEU A 6 10.18 -17.19 -0.41
N LYS A 7 9.26 -16.22 -0.48
CA LYS A 7 8.01 -16.26 0.29
C LYS A 7 7.04 -17.28 -0.33
N SER A 8 6.36 -18.05 0.51
CA SER A 8 5.21 -18.83 0.07
C SER A 8 4.05 -17.91 -0.35
N THR A 9 3.07 -18.45 -1.07
CA THR A 9 1.84 -17.72 -1.42
C THR A 9 1.13 -17.17 -0.18
N SER A 10 1.04 -17.97 0.88
CA SER A 10 0.46 -17.57 2.17
C SER A 10 1.23 -16.43 2.84
N GLN A 11 2.57 -16.49 2.85
CA GLN A 11 3.41 -15.43 3.40
C GLN A 11 3.32 -14.13 2.58
N GLY A 12 3.18 -14.24 1.25
CA GLY A 12 2.99 -13.09 0.37
C GLY A 12 1.65 -12.38 0.59
N ALA A 13 0.58 -13.15 0.84
CA ALA A 13 -0.77 -12.61 1.06
C ALA A 13 -1.01 -12.13 2.50
N ALA A 14 -0.17 -12.52 3.47
CA ALA A 14 -0.41 -12.34 4.90
C ALA A 14 -0.79 -10.90 5.30
N SER A 15 -0.04 -9.89 4.83
CA SER A 15 -0.32 -8.49 5.19
C SER A 15 -1.68 -8.02 4.66
N THR A 16 -2.03 -8.38 3.42
CA THR A 16 -3.33 -8.05 2.83
C THR A 16 -4.47 -8.72 3.58
N CYS A 17 -4.34 -10.02 3.89
CA CYS A 17 -5.35 -10.75 4.67
C CYS A 17 -5.49 -10.19 6.09
N TYR A 18 -4.38 -9.81 6.74
CA TYR A 18 -4.40 -9.17 8.06
C TYR A 18 -5.19 -7.87 8.03
N VAL A 19 -4.86 -6.94 7.11
CA VAL A 19 -5.52 -5.63 7.03
C VAL A 19 -7.00 -5.76 6.68
N ALA A 20 -7.36 -6.70 5.80
CA ALA A 20 -8.73 -6.90 5.37
C ALA A 20 -9.63 -7.57 6.40
N LEU A 21 -9.09 -8.46 7.25
CA LEU A 21 -9.90 -9.38 8.06
C LEU A 21 -9.73 -9.22 9.57
N ASN A 22 -8.62 -8.66 10.05
CA ASN A 22 -8.36 -8.58 11.50
C ASN A 22 -9.27 -7.52 12.16
N PRO A 23 -10.02 -7.84 13.23
CA PRO A 23 -10.77 -6.85 13.99
C PRO A 23 -9.95 -5.64 14.47
N GLN A 24 -8.64 -5.81 14.69
CA GLN A 24 -7.73 -4.74 15.12
C GLN A 24 -7.55 -3.64 14.06
N THR A 25 -7.76 -3.94 12.78
CA THR A 25 -7.65 -2.97 11.68
C THR A 25 -9.01 -2.40 11.26
N ARG A 26 -10.10 -2.78 11.94
CA ARG A 26 -11.44 -2.30 11.63
C ARG A 26 -11.52 -0.78 11.79
N GLY A 27 -11.91 -0.10 10.73
CA GLY A 27 -12.06 1.36 10.71
C GLY A 27 -10.74 2.14 10.58
N VAL A 28 -9.61 1.46 10.44
CA VAL A 28 -8.31 2.11 10.23
C VAL A 28 -8.17 2.49 8.75
N SER A 29 -7.81 3.75 8.48
CA SER A 29 -7.56 4.27 7.12
C SER A 29 -6.30 5.14 7.08
N GLY A 30 -5.70 5.28 5.89
CA GLY A 30 -4.54 6.16 5.68
C GLY A 30 -3.23 5.63 6.27
N LYS A 31 -3.18 4.35 6.63
CA LYS A 31 -1.99 3.69 7.19
C LYS A 31 -1.34 2.76 6.17
N TYR A 32 -0.04 2.55 6.31
CA TYR A 32 0.72 1.60 5.52
C TYR A 32 1.15 0.42 6.39
N PHE A 33 1.02 -0.80 5.88
CA PHE A 33 1.34 -2.03 6.61
C PHE A 33 2.40 -2.84 5.86
N ALA A 34 3.41 -3.32 6.60
CA ALA A 34 4.41 -4.26 6.12
C ALA A 34 4.59 -5.38 7.13
N ASP A 35 4.62 -6.62 6.64
CA ASP A 35 4.71 -7.84 7.46
C ASP A 35 3.68 -7.83 8.63
N CYS A 36 2.43 -7.46 8.31
CA CYS A 36 1.29 -7.31 9.24
C CYS A 36 1.41 -6.23 10.32
N ASN A 37 2.38 -5.32 10.23
CA ASN A 37 2.57 -4.23 11.19
C ASN A 37 2.41 -2.86 10.52
N GLU A 38 1.85 -1.87 11.22
CA GLU A 38 1.85 -0.49 10.75
C GLU A 38 3.30 0.00 10.62
N CYS A 39 3.62 0.64 9.51
CA CYS A 39 4.96 1.08 9.17
C CYS A 39 4.92 2.47 8.54
N HIS A 40 6.05 3.18 8.61
CA HIS A 40 6.21 4.47 7.94
C HIS A 40 6.44 4.28 6.44
N CYS A 41 5.78 5.13 5.65
CA CYS A 41 6.07 5.31 4.25
C CYS A 41 7.40 6.06 4.05
N SER A 42 7.92 6.03 2.82
CA SER A 42 9.01 6.93 2.44
C SER A 42 8.52 8.39 2.44
N ALA A 43 9.46 9.34 2.50
CA ALA A 43 9.15 10.77 2.44
C ALA A 43 8.33 11.12 1.18
N LEU A 44 8.75 10.61 0.02
CA LEU A 44 8.05 10.83 -1.25
C LEU A 44 6.65 10.20 -1.27
N ALA A 45 6.48 9.01 -0.70
CA ALA A 45 5.16 8.36 -0.61
C ALA A 45 4.21 9.07 0.37
N SER A 46 4.75 9.94 1.22
CA SER A 46 3.98 10.77 2.16
C SER A 46 3.82 12.22 1.68
N ASP A 47 4.31 12.54 0.49
CA ASP A 47 4.23 13.90 -0.08
C ASP A 47 2.88 14.11 -0.77
N GLU A 48 2.05 14.96 -0.15
CA GLU A 48 0.71 15.29 -0.65
C GLU A 48 0.76 16.05 -1.98
N ILE A 49 1.78 16.87 -2.23
CA ILE A 49 1.93 17.65 -3.47
C ILE A 49 2.21 16.67 -4.62
N GLU A 50 3.12 15.74 -4.42
CA GLU A 50 3.44 14.71 -5.42
C GLU A 50 2.26 13.77 -5.66
N ALA A 51 1.52 13.38 -4.62
CA ALA A 51 0.29 12.60 -4.75
C ALA A 51 -0.77 13.31 -5.62
N HIS A 52 -0.99 14.61 -5.43
CA HIS A 52 -1.91 15.41 -6.23
C HIS A 52 -1.46 15.55 -7.69
N LYS A 53 -0.16 15.74 -7.94
CA LYS A 53 0.40 15.78 -9.30
C LYS A 53 0.17 14.46 -10.01
N LEU A 54 0.52 13.34 -9.37
CA LEU A 54 0.35 12.00 -9.92
C LEU A 54 -1.12 11.74 -10.27
N TRP A 55 -2.05 12.05 -9.37
CA TRP A 55 -3.49 11.91 -9.62
C TRP A 55 -3.99 12.68 -10.84
N LYS A 56 -3.55 13.94 -11.01
CA LYS A 56 -3.91 14.75 -12.19
C LYS A 56 -3.40 14.11 -13.48
N HIS A 57 -2.16 13.65 -13.50
CA HIS A 57 -1.57 13.01 -14.67
C HIS A 57 -2.25 11.69 -15.02
N THR A 58 -2.49 10.80 -14.05
CA THR A 58 -3.13 9.50 -14.31
C THR A 58 -4.58 9.64 -14.76
N ARG A 59 -5.34 10.56 -14.17
CA ARG A 59 -6.69 10.88 -14.66
C ARG A 59 -6.70 11.36 -16.11
N ALA A 60 -5.74 12.22 -16.48
CA ALA A 60 -5.61 12.68 -17.86
C ALA A 60 -5.26 11.53 -18.83
N LEU A 61 -4.54 10.50 -18.38
CA LEU A 61 -4.24 9.31 -19.18
C LEU A 61 -5.46 8.41 -19.37
N ILE A 62 -6.24 8.17 -18.30
CA ILE A 62 -7.44 7.33 -18.36
C ILE A 62 -8.52 7.93 -19.27
N HIS A 63 -8.67 9.26 -19.29
CA HIS A 63 -9.67 9.93 -20.13
C HIS A 63 -9.20 10.20 -21.58
N ARG A 64 -8.04 9.69 -21.99
CA ARG A 64 -7.51 9.84 -23.37
C ARG A 64 -7.93 8.72 -24.32
N THR A 65 -8.71 7.75 -23.86
CA THR A 65 -9.37 6.71 -24.67
C THR A 65 -10.82 7.08 -24.92
#